data_AF-A0A3C1DBF5-F1
#
_entry.id   AF-A0A3C1DBF5-F1
#
_cell.length_a   1.000
_cell.length_b   1.000
_cell.length_c   1.000
_cell.angle_alpha   90.00
_cell.angle_beta   90.00
_cell.angle_gamma   90.00
#
_symmetry.space_group_name_H-M   'P 1'
#
loop_
_entity.id
_entity.type
_entity.pdbx_description
1 polymer ?
#
loop_
_entity_poly.entity_id
_entity_poly.type
_entity_poly.pdbx_seq_one_letter_code
_entity_poly.pdbx_strand_id
1 'polypeptide(L)'
;MEPYQYFLAPILDDRAQVAIIALMALALMDVLFGVTNAFFVQHDFSSHQFRAGLIRKLGNLGMVVMADVIDAMLLGGLNLGIQPVLMTITVSLAVMEIMSLLEIFAEMHPEISDAPWYKMLRDSKEGLQQ
;
A
#
# COMPACT_ATOMS: atom_id res chain seq x y z
N MET A 1 32.12 6.74 -4.38
CA MET A 1 31.08 5.78 -3.99
C MET A 1 31.10 4.64 -4.98
N GLU A 2 31.10 3.41 -4.48
CA GLU A 2 30.90 2.23 -5.33
C GLU A 2 29.45 2.21 -5.86
N PRO A 3 29.19 1.67 -7.07
CA PRO A 3 27.87 1.73 -7.70
C PRO A 3 26.71 1.24 -6.83
N TYR A 4 26.91 0.18 -6.04
CA TYR A 4 25.88 -0.37 -5.15
C TYR A 4 25.48 0.58 -4.02
N GLN A 5 26.33 1.55 -3.66
CA GLN A 5 26.05 2.50 -2.58
C GLN A 5 24.93 3.47 -2.96
N TYR A 6 24.77 3.78 -4.25
CA TYR A 6 23.65 4.58 -4.74
C TYR A 6 22.30 3.86 -4.62
N PHE A 7 22.29 2.52 -4.72
CA PHE A 7 21.09 1.70 -4.54
C PHE A 7 20.76 1.45 -3.07
N LEU A 8 21.76 1.40 -2.20
CA LEU A 8 21.50 1.22 -0.77
C LEU A 8 21.15 2.53 -0.07
N ALA A 9 21.62 3.68 -0.56
CA ALA A 9 21.42 4.97 0.10
C ALA A 9 19.94 5.32 0.35
N PRO A 10 18.99 5.13 -0.59
CA PRO A 10 17.58 5.46 -0.36
C PRO A 10 16.94 4.54 0.68
N ILE A 11 17.27 3.24 0.66
CA ILE A 11 16.76 2.25 1.63
C ILE A 11 17.41 2.43 3.01
N LEU A 12 18.64 2.93 3.08
CA LEU A 12 19.36 3.14 4.35
C LEU A 12 18.96 4.43 5.07
N ASP A 13 18.15 5.29 4.45
CA ASP A 13 17.58 6.47 5.12
C ASP A 13 16.59 6.05 6.22
N ASP A 14 16.81 6.55 7.45
CA ASP A 14 16.01 6.19 8.64
C ASP A 14 14.50 6.40 8.41
N ARG A 15 14.11 7.47 7.70
CA ARG A 15 12.69 7.76 7.46
C ARG A 15 12.12 6.81 6.43
N ALA A 16 12.86 6.51 5.37
CA ALA A 16 12.46 5.54 4.36
C ALA A 16 12.28 4.14 4.98
N GLN A 17 13.20 3.71 5.86
CA GLN A 17 13.06 2.43 6.56
C GLN A 17 11.80 2.35 7.40
N VAL A 18 11.54 3.37 8.23
CA VAL A 18 10.34 3.40 9.07
C VAL A 18 9.08 3.37 8.19
N ALA A 19 9.06 4.12 7.09
CA ALA A 19 7.93 4.13 6.16
C ALA A 19 7.71 2.76 5.48
N ILE A 20 8.77 2.11 5.01
CA ILE A 20 8.70 0.78 4.39
C ILE A 20 8.21 -0.25 5.41
N ILE A 21 8.74 -0.24 6.64
CA ILE A 21 8.33 -1.17 7.70
C ILE A 21 6.84 -0.94 8.05
N ALA A 22 6.42 0.32 8.19
CA ALA A 22 5.03 0.65 8.44
C ALA A 22 4.10 0.20 7.30
N LEU A 23 4.51 0.40 6.04
CA LEU A 23 3.78 -0.09 4.87
C LEU A 23 3.63 -1.61 4.90
N MET A 24 4.72 -2.34 5.19
CA MET A 24 4.68 -3.80 5.29
C MET A 24 3.77 -4.28 6.43
N ALA A 25 3.78 -3.59 7.56
CA ALA A 25 2.87 -3.87 8.68
C ALA A 25 1.41 -3.61 8.31
N LEU A 26 1.11 -2.51 7.62
CA LEU A 26 -0.24 -2.20 7.11
C LEU A 26 -0.71 -3.27 6.11
N ALA A 27 0.13 -3.62 5.14
CA ALA A 27 -0.20 -4.65 4.16
C ALA A 27 -0.44 -6.02 4.79
N LEU A 28 0.33 -6.38 5.82
CA LEU A 28 0.12 -7.61 6.59
C LEU A 28 -1.20 -7.57 7.37
N MET A 29 -1.50 -6.47 8.06
CA MET A 29 -2.76 -6.30 8.77
C MET A 29 -3.94 -6.41 7.81
N ASP A 30 -3.88 -5.78 6.64
CA ASP A 30 -4.95 -5.86 5.65
C ASP A 30 -5.20 -7.29 5.16
N VAL A 31 -4.14 -8.08 4.94
CA VAL A 31 -4.30 -9.52 4.61
C VAL A 31 -4.95 -10.27 5.76
N LEU A 32 -4.50 -10.05 7.00
CA LEU A 32 -5.05 -10.76 8.17
C LEU A 32 -6.52 -10.43 8.40
N PHE A 33 -6.87 -9.14 8.44
CA PHE A 33 -8.24 -8.69 8.65
C PHE A 33 -9.14 -9.04 7.46
N GLY A 34 -8.63 -8.98 6.23
CA GLY A 34 -9.39 -9.39 5.04
C GLY A 34 -9.75 -10.88 5.08
N VAL A 35 -8.82 -11.74 5.50
CA VAL A 35 -9.10 -13.18 5.72
C VAL A 35 -10.09 -13.38 6.87
N THR A 36 -9.91 -12.67 7.99
CA THR A 36 -10.83 -12.74 9.13
C THR A 36 -12.25 -12.34 8.74
N ASN A 37 -12.42 -11.23 8.01
CA ASN A 37 -13.71 -10.75 7.55
C ASN A 37 -14.38 -11.73 6.57
N ALA A 38 -13.63 -12.25 5.58
CA ALA A 38 -14.15 -13.25 4.65
C ALA A 38 -14.62 -14.54 5.36
N PHE A 39 -13.85 -15.00 6.37
CA PHE A 39 -14.15 -16.25 7.07
C PHE A 39 -15.28 -16.10 8.11
N PHE A 40 -15.25 -15.04 8.93
CA PHE A 40 -16.13 -14.88 10.09
C PHE A 40 -17.38 -14.04 9.81
N VAL A 41 -17.34 -13.10 8.86
CA VAL A 41 -18.46 -12.19 8.58
C VAL A 41 -19.21 -12.62 7.32
N GLN A 42 -18.48 -12.80 6.22
CA GLN A 42 -19.10 -13.13 4.93
C GLN A 42 -19.35 -14.64 4.76
N HIS A 43 -18.67 -15.48 5.53
CA HIS A 43 -18.68 -16.94 5.43
C HIS A 43 -18.39 -17.47 4.01
N ASP A 44 -17.75 -16.67 3.16
CA ASP A 44 -17.39 -17.00 1.79
C ASP A 44 -15.91 -16.69 1.57
N PHE A 45 -15.10 -17.76 1.55
CA PHE A 45 -13.68 -17.66 1.28
C PHE A 45 -13.37 -18.07 -0.16
N SER A 46 -13.29 -17.08 -1.05
CA SER A 46 -12.85 -17.31 -2.42
C SER A 46 -11.33 -17.25 -2.54
N SER A 47 -10.70 -18.41 -2.78
CA SER A 47 -9.27 -18.51 -3.08
C SER A 47 -8.84 -17.62 -4.26
N HIS A 48 -9.74 -17.38 -5.23
CA HIS A 48 -9.48 -16.49 -6.34
C HIS A 48 -9.36 -15.03 -5.88
N GLN A 49 -10.27 -14.54 -5.04
CA GLN A 49 -10.22 -13.18 -4.51
C GLN A 49 -8.99 -12.97 -3.62
N PHE A 50 -8.68 -13.96 -2.77
CA PHE A 50 -7.48 -13.93 -1.93
C PHE A 50 -6.19 -13.84 -2.77
N ARG A 51 -6.05 -14.68 -3.80
CA ARG A 51 -4.90 -14.63 -4.72
C ARG A 51 -4.80 -13.30 -5.47
N ALA A 52 -5.92 -12.76 -5.94
CA ALA A 52 -5.96 -11.46 -6.59
C ALA A 52 -5.48 -10.34 -5.63
N GLY A 53 -5.95 -10.36 -4.38
CA GLY A 53 -5.50 -9.44 -3.33
C GLY A 53 -4.00 -9.53 -3.05
N LEU A 54 -3.46 -10.75 -2.95
CA LEU A 54 -2.03 -10.98 -2.77
C LEU A 54 -1.19 -10.49 -3.96
N ILE A 55 -1.62 -10.78 -5.19
CA ILE A 55 -0.92 -10.33 -6.41
C ILE A 55 -0.85 -8.81 -6.45
N ARG A 56 -1.93 -8.11 -6.10
CA ARG A 56 -1.96 -6.65 -6.02
C ARG A 56 -0.94 -6.12 -5.01
N LYS A 57 -0.88 -6.71 -3.82
CA LYS A 57 0.09 -6.32 -2.77
C LYS A 57 1.54 -6.62 -3.17
N LEU A 58 1.79 -7.74 -3.84
CA LEU A 58 3.11 -8.03 -4.42
C LEU A 58 3.49 -7.03 -5.52
N GLY A 59 2.53 -6.61 -6.34
CA GLY A 59 2.70 -5.52 -7.30
C GLY A 59 3.08 -4.20 -6.61
N ASN A 60 2.46 -3.88 -5.48
CA ASN A 60 2.81 -2.71 -4.68
C ASN A 60 4.26 -2.76 -4.17
N LEU A 61 4.72 -3.93 -3.71
CA LEU A 61 6.12 -4.12 -3.33
C LEU A 61 7.07 -3.92 -4.52
N GLY A 62 6.67 -4.38 -5.72
CA GLY A 62 7.40 -4.10 -6.95
C GLY A 62 7.53 -2.60 -7.25
N MET A 63 6.49 -1.80 -6.96
CA MET A 63 6.56 -0.34 -7.10
C MET A 63 7.54 0.31 -6.12
N VAL A 64 7.67 -0.20 -4.89
CA VAL A 64 8.67 0.27 -3.92
C VAL A 64 10.09 0.01 -4.43
N VAL A 65 10.35 -1.21 -4.93
CA VAL A 65 11.66 -1.56 -5.52
C VAL A 65 11.97 -0.71 -6.75
N MET A 66 10.97 -0.47 -7.62
CA MET A 66 11.13 0.42 -8.76
C MET A 66 11.46 1.86 -8.33
N ALA A 67 10.82 2.36 -7.28
CA ALA A 67 11.06 3.69 -6.76
C ALA A 67 12.48 3.85 -6.18
N ASP A 68 13.01 2.80 -5.53
CA ASP A 68 14.40 2.76 -5.08
C ASP A 68 15.40 2.83 -6.26
N VAL A 69 15.16 2.06 -7.33
CA VAL A 69 15.99 2.13 -8.55
C VAL A 69 15.97 3.54 -9.15
N ILE A 70 14.80 4.20 -9.17
CA ILE A 70 14.68 5.57 -9.65
C ILE A 70 15.50 6.54 -8.78
N ASP A 71 15.39 6.45 -7.46
CA ASP A 71 16.18 7.30 -6.55
C ASP A 71 17.68 7.03 -6.68
N ALA A 72 18.10 5.77 -6.90
CA ALA A 72 19.50 5.42 -7.17
C ALA A 72 20.02 6.04 -8.47
N MET A 73 19.24 5.98 -9.55
CA MET A 73 19.58 6.64 -10.83
C MET A 73 19.70 8.15 -10.66
N LEU A 74 18.83 8.74 -9.84
CA LEU A 74 18.81 10.16 -9.54
C LEU A 74 20.06 10.60 -8.76
N LEU A 75 20.44 9.83 -7.73
CA LEU A 75 21.69 10.04 -6.99
C LEU A 75 22.94 9.83 -7.86
N GLY A 76 22.85 8.96 -8.87
CA GLY A 76 23.89 8.70 -9.88
C GLY A 76 24.08 9.82 -10.91
N GLY A 77 23.28 10.89 -10.87
CA GLY A 77 23.43 12.08 -11.71
C GLY A 77 22.32 12.29 -12.75
N LEU A 78 21.31 11.42 -12.78
CA LEU A 78 20.07 11.68 -13.54
C LEU A 78 19.26 12.75 -12.79
N ASN A 79 18.68 13.75 -13.46
CA ASN A 79 17.79 14.72 -12.79
C ASN A 79 16.40 14.70 -13.42
N LEU A 80 15.44 14.09 -12.73
CA LEU A 80 14.02 14.06 -13.12
C LEU A 80 13.18 15.13 -12.43
N GLY A 81 13.79 16.00 -11.62
CA GLY A 81 13.10 17.11 -10.92
C GLY A 81 12.18 16.72 -9.76
N ILE A 82 11.95 15.42 -9.52
CA ILE A 82 11.12 14.89 -8.41
C ILE A 82 11.98 13.93 -7.57
N GLN A 83 12.25 14.29 -6.31
CA GLN A 83 13.00 13.48 -5.33
C GLN A 83 12.54 13.80 -3.90
N PRO A 84 12.53 12.83 -2.96
CA PRO A 84 12.77 11.40 -3.16
C PRO A 84 11.49 10.65 -3.61
N VAL A 85 11.62 9.84 -4.67
CA VAL A 85 10.53 9.07 -5.26
C VAL A 85 10.11 7.90 -4.36
N LEU A 86 11.08 7.23 -3.72
CA LEU A 86 10.83 6.10 -2.81
C LEU A 86 9.87 6.49 -1.68
N MET A 87 10.13 7.62 -1.02
CA MET A 87 9.27 8.13 0.04
C MET A 87 7.85 8.43 -0.47
N THR A 88 7.75 9.09 -1.62
CA THR A 88 6.46 9.50 -2.19
C THR A 88 5.59 8.30 -2.54
N ILE A 89 6.18 7.28 -3.17
CA ILE A 89 5.49 6.04 -3.51
C ILE A 89 5.10 5.28 -2.24
N THR A 90 6.01 5.18 -1.27
CA THR A 90 5.74 4.45 -0.01
C THR A 90 4.59 5.07 0.77
N VAL A 91 4.55 6.40 0.90
CA VAL A 91 3.44 7.12 1.56
C VAL A 91 2.13 6.91 0.81
N SER A 92 2.15 6.99 -0.52
CA SER A 92 0.93 6.79 -1.33
C SER A 92 0.37 5.38 -1.15
N LEU A 93 1.23 4.36 -1.10
CA LEU A 93 0.81 2.98 -0.85
C LEU A 93 0.32 2.77 0.58
N ALA A 94 0.94 3.43 1.57
CA ALA A 94 0.48 3.36 2.95
C ALA A 94 -0.94 3.93 3.10
N VAL A 95 -1.23 5.06 2.43
CA VAL A 95 -2.59 5.62 2.38
C VAL A 95 -3.56 4.64 1.75
N MET A 96 -3.20 3.98 0.65
CA MET A 96 -4.05 2.98 0.01
C MET A 96 -4.34 1.77 0.93
N GLU A 97 -3.34 1.28 1.67
CA GLU A 97 -3.51 0.21 2.65
C GLU A 97 -4.41 0.63 3.83
N ILE A 98 -4.29 1.88 4.30
CA ILE A 98 -5.19 2.44 5.31
C ILE A 98 -6.64 2.45 4.79
N MET A 99 -6.87 2.86 3.54
CA MET A 99 -8.22 2.85 2.95
C MET A 99 -8.79 1.44 2.86
N SER A 100 -7.96 0.45 2.49
CA SER A 100 -8.36 -0.96 2.45
C SER A 100 -8.76 -1.48 3.84
N LEU A 101 -8.01 -1.13 4.90
CA LEU A 101 -8.37 -1.46 6.27
C LEU A 101 -9.67 -0.80 6.74
N LEU A 102 -9.91 0.45 6.34
CA LEU A 102 -11.16 1.15 6.66
C LEU A 102 -12.38 0.48 6.02
N GLU A 103 -12.24 -0.04 4.80
CA GLU A 103 -13.28 -0.87 4.15
C GLU A 103 -13.57 -2.12 4.98
N ILE A 104 -12.54 -2.86 5.38
CA ILE A 104 -12.71 -4.07 6.20
C ILE A 104 -13.37 -3.74 7.55
N PHE A 105 -12.99 -2.65 8.20
CA PHE A 105 -13.61 -2.24 9.47
C PHE A 105 -15.07 -1.84 9.33
N ALA A 106 -15.45 -1.17 8.25
CA ALA A 106 -16.84 -0.81 8.01
C ALA A 106 -17.70 -2.04 7.69
N GLU A 107 -17.15 -3.07 7.04
CA GLU A 107 -17.84 -4.34 6.83
C GLU A 107 -18.04 -5.12 8.13
N MET A 108 -17.04 -5.12 9.03
CA MET A 108 -17.13 -5.78 10.33
C MET A 108 -18.01 -5.02 11.35
N HIS A 109 -18.12 -3.68 11.22
CA HIS A 109 -18.87 -2.82 12.13
C HIS A 109 -19.90 -1.98 11.37
N PRO A 110 -21.17 -2.44 11.29
CA PRO A 110 -22.23 -1.77 10.54
C PRO A 110 -22.46 -0.31 10.95
N GLU A 111 -22.22 0.02 12.22
CA GLU A 111 -22.33 1.39 12.75
C GLU A 111 -21.36 2.38 12.07
N ILE A 112 -20.21 1.89 11.60
CA ILE A 112 -19.20 2.67 10.86
C ILE A 112 -19.60 2.80 9.39
N SER A 113 -20.25 1.78 8.83
CA SER A 113 -20.71 1.79 7.42
C SER A 113 -21.70 2.91 7.12
N ASP A 114 -22.40 3.40 8.14
CA ASP A 114 -23.34 4.52 8.02
C ASP A 114 -22.70 5.90 8.12
N ALA A 115 -21.41 5.97 8.49
CA ALA A 115 -20.72 7.24 8.66
C ALA A 115 -20.59 8.00 7.33
N PRO A 116 -20.80 9.34 7.32
CA PRO A 116 -20.74 10.15 6.10
C PRO A 116 -19.42 10.03 5.33
N TRP A 117 -18.30 9.92 6.04
CA TRP A 117 -16.98 9.79 5.41
C TRP A 117 -16.80 8.44 4.71
N TYR A 118 -17.40 7.37 5.21
CA TYR A 118 -17.34 6.04 4.58
C TYR A 118 -18.20 5.99 3.32
N LYS A 119 -19.37 6.64 3.34
CA LYS A 119 -20.22 6.79 2.15
C LYS A 119 -19.49 7.53 1.03
N MET A 120 -18.81 8.64 1.34
CA MET A 120 -17.95 9.35 0.38
C MET A 120 -16.83 8.46 -0.20
N LEU A 121 -16.22 7.62 0.63
CA LEU A 121 -15.18 6.67 0.22
C LEU A 121 -15.75 5.64 -0.78
N ARG A 122 -16.89 5.04 -0.45
CA ARG A 122 -17.59 4.04 -1.28
C ARG A 122 -18.04 4.64 -2.61
N ASP A 123 -18.68 5.80 -2.59
CA ASP A 123 -19.19 6.47 -3.78
C ASP A 123 -18.06 6.86 -4.74
N SER A 124 -16.89 7.24 -4.22
CA SER A 124 -15.69 7.52 -5.04
C SER A 124 -15.17 6.27 -5.76
N LYS A 125 -15.30 5.08 -5.15
CA LYS A 125 -14.88 3.81 -5.74
C LYS A 125 -15.84 3.34 -6.84
N GLU A 126 -17.15 3.51 -6.62
CA GLU A 126 -18.19 3.16 -7.59
C GLU A 126 -18.21 4.12 -8.79
N GLY A 127 -17.95 5.41 -8.58
CA GLY A 127 -17.87 6.41 -9.65
C GLY A 127 -16.65 6.25 -10.58
N LEU A 128 -15.61 5.53 -10.15
CA LEU A 128 -14.43 5.20 -10.97
C LEU A 128 -14.61 3.93 -11.82
N GLN A 129 -15.72 3.19 -11.65
CA GLN A 129 -16.04 1.96 -12.39
C GLN A 129 -17.11 2.17 -13.47
N GLN A 130 -17.58 3.41 -13.68
CA GLN A 130 -18.47 3.82 -14.77
C GLN A 130 -17.67 4.45 -15.92
#